data_AF-D0MW26-F1
#
_entry.id   AF-D0MW26-F1
#
_cell.length_a   1.000
_cell.length_b   1.000
_cell.length_c   1.000
_cell.angle_alpha   90.00
_cell.angle_beta   90.00
_cell.angle_gamma   90.00
#
_symmetry.space_group_name_H-M   'P 1'
#
loop_
_entity.id
_entity.type
_entity.pdbx_description
1 polymer ?
#
loop_
_entity_poly.entity_id
_entity_poly.type
_entity_poly.pdbx_seq_one_letter_code
_entity_poly.pdbx_strand_id
1 'polypeptide(L)'
;MLPRILCEKLCSLQPQVDRLAFSVVWQMNIDGTLVDGVEPWFGKSIIRSCCKLDYGSAQKMLDGVISSDNVEEWEVDRRPIPGANSNISNATVIQSVKDLWSIGENRRAMRFETGAVSLNDVKLTFSLDAKGNPIRYGPYELKDSNRLVEEYMLLANYLVAQQLLRAHGPLAFLRHHPPPVSRAMDQALELLDKSDIKVDGRSTKQLTESLERVRHDHGDTTFVIAQALIIKPMKPAEYMVAGNGASSDSWRHYALNIPYYTHFTSPIRRYADVVVHRLLQESVVESSSLDTENPESRMVEFTSVAQNCNEKKTTSKNAEKECDKVFLCAYVQHHGDIEVTGVVLSMGQKSFTVYILELGLEQRLFLQENNLKGSWNEKTSQLSIRLPVPQKKKEDEEKKTQTDEQETPLQTSKISSSEMIKLSFMKQLRMHMSTTKKMPLALTFTVVGERI
;
A
#
# COMPACT_ATOMS: atom_id res chain seq x y z
N MET A 1 6.46 17.88 8.19
CA MET A 1 5.89 18.05 9.54
C MET A 1 6.83 18.87 10.41
N LEU A 2 8.09 18.45 10.56
CA LEU A 2 9.11 19.17 11.33
C LEU A 2 10.10 19.90 10.40
N PRO A 3 10.87 20.89 10.89
CA PRO A 3 11.97 21.50 10.16
C PRO A 3 13.02 20.50 9.67
N ARG A 4 13.66 20.80 8.52
CA ARG A 4 14.68 19.93 7.90
C ARG A 4 15.80 19.53 8.86
N ILE A 5 16.24 20.43 9.74
CA ILE A 5 17.29 20.14 10.72
C ILE A 5 16.91 19.00 11.69
N LEU A 6 15.65 18.92 12.11
CA LEU A 6 15.17 17.82 12.94
C LEU A 6 15.04 16.53 12.11
N CYS A 7 14.41 16.61 10.93
CA CYS A 7 14.15 15.44 10.09
C CYS A 7 15.41 14.77 9.53
N GLU A 8 16.38 15.58 9.07
CA GLU A 8 17.53 15.10 8.28
C GLU A 8 18.80 14.94 9.13
N LYS A 9 18.92 15.65 10.26
CA LYS A 9 20.14 15.66 11.08
C LYS A 9 19.92 15.14 12.49
N LEU A 10 19.13 15.84 13.30
CA LEU A 10 19.09 15.63 14.76
C LEU A 10 18.29 14.40 15.18
N CYS A 11 17.12 14.17 14.60
CA CYS A 11 16.28 13.00 14.89
C CYS A 11 16.52 11.86 13.90
N SER A 12 17.20 12.13 12.78
CA SER A 12 17.57 11.10 11.81
C SER A 12 18.62 10.17 12.40
N LEU A 13 18.35 8.86 12.38
CA LEU A 13 19.24 7.81 12.88
C LEU A 13 20.36 7.52 11.87
N GLN A 14 21.20 8.53 11.62
CA GLN A 14 22.35 8.40 10.73
C GLN A 14 23.34 7.36 11.29
N PRO A 15 23.96 6.56 10.41
CA PRO A 15 24.95 5.59 10.85
C PRO A 15 26.12 6.29 11.52
N GLN A 16 26.68 5.65 12.54
CA GLN A 16 27.93 6.07 13.18
C GLN A 16 27.85 7.45 13.84
N VAL A 17 26.67 7.83 14.31
CA VAL A 17 26.48 9.00 15.16
C VAL A 17 25.57 8.64 16.32
N ASP A 18 25.91 9.11 17.50
CA ASP A 18 25.11 8.89 18.69
C ASP A 18 23.80 9.66 18.56
N ARG A 19 22.70 9.01 18.91
CA ARG A 19 21.35 9.54 18.79
C ARG A 19 20.53 9.18 20.01
N LEU A 20 19.77 10.17 20.48
CA LEU A 20 18.70 9.92 21.44
C LEU A 20 17.61 9.09 20.78
N ALA A 21 17.12 8.08 21.48
CA ALA A 21 16.04 7.23 21.04
C ALA A 21 15.05 6.96 22.18
N PHE A 22 13.84 6.55 21.83
CA PHE A 22 12.91 5.91 22.74
C PHE A 22 12.81 4.45 22.29
N SER A 23 13.32 3.54 23.11
CA SER A 23 13.44 2.13 22.80
C SER A 23 12.35 1.32 23.48
N VAL A 24 11.89 0.30 22.77
CA VAL A 24 11.08 -0.79 23.29
C VAL A 24 11.90 -2.06 23.08
N VAL A 25 12.20 -2.77 24.16
CA VAL A 25 13.03 -3.99 24.15
C VAL A 25 12.23 -5.12 24.75
N TRP A 26 12.15 -6.26 24.08
CA TRP A 26 11.40 -7.43 24.54
C TRP A 26 12.17 -8.70 24.21
N GLN A 27 11.80 -9.80 24.86
CA GLN A 27 12.34 -11.12 24.58
C GLN A 27 11.34 -11.90 23.74
N MET A 28 11.85 -12.60 22.72
CA MET A 28 11.06 -13.38 21.78
C MET A 28 11.69 -14.74 21.59
N ASN A 29 10.85 -15.76 21.50
CA ASN A 29 11.24 -17.11 21.09
C ASN A 29 11.47 -17.17 19.57
N ILE A 30 12.17 -18.22 19.13
CA ILE A 30 12.46 -18.44 17.70
C ILE A 30 11.18 -18.63 16.87
N ASP A 31 10.12 -19.15 17.49
CA ASP A 31 8.79 -19.32 16.88
C ASP A 31 7.99 -18.02 16.75
N GLY A 32 8.57 -16.88 17.12
CA GLY A 32 7.93 -15.56 17.05
C GLY A 32 7.01 -15.24 18.23
N THR A 33 6.86 -16.11 19.23
CA THR A 33 6.09 -15.80 20.45
C THR A 33 6.89 -14.94 21.41
N LEU A 34 6.21 -14.10 22.21
CA LEU A 34 6.85 -13.41 23.32
C LEU A 34 7.18 -14.42 24.44
N VAL A 35 8.29 -14.21 25.14
CA VAL A 35 8.65 -15.05 26.29
C VAL A 35 7.67 -14.80 27.44
N ASP A 36 7.01 -15.87 27.92
CA ASP A 36 6.02 -15.78 28.99
C ASP A 36 6.63 -15.22 30.29
N GLY A 37 5.89 -14.32 30.93
CA GLY A 37 6.30 -13.69 32.20
C GLY A 37 7.40 -12.64 32.09
N VAL A 38 7.91 -12.36 30.88
CA VAL A 38 8.90 -11.30 30.64
C VAL A 38 8.22 -10.07 30.06
N GLU A 39 8.06 -9.04 30.89
CA GLU A 39 7.50 -7.76 30.44
C GLU A 39 8.51 -7.01 29.53
N PRO A 40 8.03 -6.31 28.47
CA PRO A 40 8.88 -5.44 27.68
C PRO A 40 9.47 -4.30 28.50
N TRP A 41 10.71 -3.94 28.21
CA TRP A 41 11.34 -2.73 28.73
C TRP A 41 11.05 -1.54 27.81
N PHE A 42 10.62 -0.42 28.39
CA PHE A 42 10.37 0.84 27.70
C PHE A 42 11.26 1.92 28.32
N GLY A 43 11.99 2.68 27.50
CA GLY A 43 12.78 3.78 28.04
C GLY A 43 13.50 4.62 27.01
N LYS A 44 13.94 5.79 27.47
CA LYS A 44 14.89 6.63 26.73
C LYS A 44 16.25 5.94 26.69
N SER A 45 16.87 5.98 25.52
CA SER A 45 18.14 5.34 25.24
C SER A 45 19.04 6.25 24.39
N ILE A 46 20.32 5.89 24.34
CA ILE A 46 21.26 6.43 23.36
C ILE A 46 21.67 5.26 22.47
N ILE A 47 21.54 5.43 21.17
CA ILE A 47 21.93 4.42 20.19
C ILE A 47 22.95 4.98 19.22
N ARG A 48 23.72 4.09 18.62
CA ARG A 48 24.64 4.39 17.54
C ARG A 48 24.45 3.35 16.44
N SER A 49 23.73 3.69 15.39
CA SER A 49 23.45 2.74 14.29
C SER A 49 24.76 2.35 13.61
N CYS A 50 25.03 1.05 13.45
CA CYS A 50 26.28 0.59 12.85
C CYS A 50 26.32 0.76 11.33
N CYS A 51 25.18 0.73 10.66
CA CYS A 51 25.06 0.84 9.21
C CYS A 51 23.70 1.42 8.80
N LYS A 52 23.50 1.60 7.49
CA LYS A 52 22.23 2.04 6.91
C LYS A 52 21.87 1.14 5.73
N LEU A 53 20.92 0.23 5.94
CA LEU A 53 20.43 -0.66 4.91
C LEU A 53 19.24 -0.04 4.17
N ASP A 54 19.10 -0.35 2.89
CA ASP A 54 17.82 -0.27 2.20
C ASP A 54 17.20 -1.67 2.04
N TYR A 55 15.93 -1.71 1.65
CA TYR A 55 15.21 -2.95 1.44
C TYR A 55 15.83 -3.84 0.34
N GLY A 56 16.46 -3.25 -0.69
CA GLY A 56 17.11 -4.03 -1.74
C GLY A 56 18.32 -4.81 -1.22
N SER A 57 19.18 -4.13 -0.45
CA SER A 57 20.35 -4.71 0.19
C SER A 57 19.94 -5.75 1.23
N ALA A 58 18.95 -5.45 2.07
CA ALA A 58 18.42 -6.41 3.04
C ALA A 58 17.82 -7.64 2.35
N GLN A 59 17.08 -7.47 1.24
CA GLN A 59 16.56 -8.61 0.47
C GLN A 59 17.70 -9.46 -0.10
N LYS A 60 18.71 -8.86 -0.70
CA LYS A 60 19.90 -9.58 -1.20
C LYS A 60 20.61 -10.38 -0.09
N MET A 61 20.57 -9.93 1.17
CA MET A 61 21.09 -10.69 2.30
C MET A 61 20.23 -11.93 2.62
N LEU A 62 18.90 -11.78 2.58
CA LEU A 62 17.97 -12.90 2.78
C LEU A 62 18.09 -13.94 1.65
N ASP A 63 18.20 -13.49 0.41
CA ASP A 63 18.34 -14.33 -0.78
C ASP A 63 19.73 -15.00 -0.88
N GLY A 64 20.68 -14.62 -0.02
CA GLY A 64 22.06 -15.15 -0.01
C GLY A 64 22.99 -14.56 -1.05
N VAL A 65 22.56 -13.55 -1.82
CA VAL A 65 23.38 -12.80 -2.79
C VAL A 65 24.47 -12.01 -2.07
N ILE A 66 24.11 -11.31 -0.98
CA ILE A 66 25.06 -10.71 -0.04
C ILE A 66 25.29 -11.71 1.09
N SER A 67 26.51 -12.22 1.22
CA SER A 67 26.90 -13.20 2.23
C SER A 67 28.24 -12.83 2.88
N SER A 68 28.68 -13.58 3.90
CA SER A 68 30.00 -13.38 4.51
C SER A 68 31.13 -13.52 3.50
N ASP A 69 30.94 -14.38 2.50
CA ASP A 69 31.95 -14.72 1.49
C ASP A 69 31.79 -13.88 0.21
N ASN A 70 30.64 -13.21 0.04
CA ASN A 70 30.33 -12.33 -1.08
C ASN A 70 29.73 -11.00 -0.61
N VAL A 71 30.59 -10.09 -0.16
CA VAL A 71 30.19 -8.75 0.30
C VAL A 71 30.23 -7.69 -0.79
N GLU A 72 30.71 -8.01 -2.00
CA GLU A 72 30.92 -7.06 -3.09
C GLU A 72 29.62 -6.38 -3.53
N GLU A 73 28.51 -7.12 -3.51
CA GLU A 73 27.15 -6.66 -3.83
C GLU A 73 26.54 -5.69 -2.81
N TRP A 74 27.19 -5.48 -1.66
CA TRP A 74 26.78 -4.54 -0.63
C TRP A 74 27.51 -3.21 -0.81
N GLU A 75 26.82 -2.10 -1.08
CA GLU A 75 27.45 -0.76 -1.21
C GLU A 75 28.37 -0.41 -0.02
N VAL A 76 29.61 -0.01 -0.30
CA VAL A 76 30.68 0.19 0.71
C VAL A 76 30.30 1.22 1.77
N ASP A 77 29.67 2.33 1.36
CA ASP A 77 29.22 3.42 2.24
C ASP A 77 28.04 3.02 3.14
N ARG A 78 27.43 1.87 2.88
CA ARG A 78 26.33 1.30 3.67
C ARG A 78 26.74 0.14 4.56
N ARG A 79 28.00 -0.26 4.52
CA ARG A 79 28.56 -1.31 5.38
C ARG A 79 28.87 -0.78 6.79
N PRO A 80 28.88 -1.63 7.82
CA PRO A 80 29.46 -1.29 9.11
C PRO A 80 30.91 -0.84 8.98
N ILE A 81 31.29 0.20 9.72
CA ILE A 81 32.69 0.65 9.75
C ILE A 81 33.52 -0.37 10.54
N PRO A 82 34.61 -0.92 9.96
CA PRO A 82 35.54 -1.79 10.69
C PRO A 82 36.14 -1.07 11.91
N GLY A 83 36.15 -1.73 13.08
CA GLY A 83 36.87 -1.28 14.27
C GLY A 83 36.11 -0.35 15.23
N ALA A 84 34.87 0.07 14.92
CA ALA A 84 34.04 0.83 15.87
C ALA A 84 33.55 -0.04 17.05
N ASN A 85 33.38 -1.34 16.83
CA ASN A 85 33.08 -2.36 17.83
C ASN A 85 33.55 -3.71 17.28
N SER A 86 34.35 -4.46 18.03
CA SER A 86 34.92 -5.76 17.59
C SER A 86 33.86 -6.81 17.28
N ASN A 87 32.66 -6.68 17.85
CA ASN A 87 31.54 -7.62 17.67
C ASN A 87 30.66 -7.26 16.46
N ILE A 88 30.95 -6.15 15.76
CA ILE A 88 30.17 -5.72 14.60
C ILE A 88 31.03 -5.88 13.34
N SER A 89 30.62 -6.80 12.49
CA SER A 89 31.20 -7.08 11.17
C SER A 89 30.09 -7.20 10.12
N ASN A 90 30.48 -7.27 8.85
CA ASN A 90 29.53 -7.58 7.77
C ASN A 90 28.79 -8.90 8.05
N ALA A 91 29.52 -9.93 8.44
CA ALA A 91 28.96 -11.25 8.72
C ALA A 91 27.92 -11.20 9.85
N THR A 92 28.20 -10.50 10.95
CA THR A 92 27.27 -10.42 12.08
C THR A 92 26.01 -9.62 11.74
N VAL A 93 26.12 -8.56 10.92
CA VAL A 93 24.94 -7.80 10.46
C VAL A 93 24.09 -8.63 9.51
N ILE A 94 24.70 -9.32 8.54
CA ILE A 94 24.00 -10.23 7.63
C ILE A 94 23.26 -11.31 8.42
N GLN A 95 23.94 -11.92 9.40
CA GLN A 95 23.33 -12.94 10.25
C GLN A 95 22.16 -12.36 11.06
N SER A 96 22.33 -11.17 11.66
CA SER A 96 21.25 -10.50 12.39
C SER A 96 20.01 -10.26 11.52
N VAL A 97 20.18 -9.86 10.26
CA VAL A 97 19.06 -9.68 9.32
C VAL A 97 18.35 -11.01 9.06
N LYS A 98 19.09 -12.10 8.87
CA LYS A 98 18.52 -13.44 8.66
C LYS A 98 17.79 -13.96 9.89
N ASP A 99 18.36 -13.78 11.08
CA ASP A 99 17.74 -14.19 12.35
C ASP A 99 16.45 -13.42 12.60
N LEU A 100 16.46 -12.10 12.39
CA LEU A 100 15.27 -11.25 12.49
C LEU A 100 14.20 -11.66 11.48
N TRP A 101 14.58 -12.04 10.25
CA TRP A 101 13.61 -12.52 9.28
C TRP A 101 13.01 -13.86 9.68
N SER A 102 13.81 -14.84 10.10
CA SER A 102 13.32 -16.15 10.52
C SER A 102 12.28 -16.04 11.65
N ILE A 103 12.54 -15.17 12.63
CA ILE A 103 11.59 -14.90 13.72
C ILE A 103 10.37 -14.11 13.22
N GLY A 104 10.60 -13.07 12.40
CA GLY A 104 9.55 -12.23 11.84
C GLY A 104 8.56 -13.00 10.95
N GLU A 105 9.05 -13.95 10.16
CA GLU A 105 8.22 -14.82 9.31
C GLU A 105 7.29 -15.69 10.16
N ASN A 106 7.79 -16.32 11.23
CA ASN A 106 6.96 -17.10 12.16
C ASN A 106 5.90 -16.22 12.84
N ARG A 107 6.29 -15.01 13.29
CA ARG A 107 5.36 -14.03 13.87
C ARG A 107 4.26 -13.65 12.87
N ARG A 108 4.63 -13.45 11.61
CA ARG A 108 3.71 -13.13 10.53
C ARG A 108 2.73 -14.27 10.29
N ALA A 109 3.22 -15.51 10.17
CA ALA A 109 2.38 -16.69 10.00
C ALA A 109 1.32 -16.79 11.10
N MET A 110 1.73 -16.64 12.36
CA MET A 110 0.83 -16.63 13.52
C MET A 110 -0.22 -15.51 13.45
N ARG A 111 0.17 -14.31 12.98
CA ARG A 111 -0.76 -13.18 12.83
C ARG A 111 -1.84 -13.45 11.79
N PHE A 112 -1.52 -14.12 10.68
CA PHE A 112 -2.52 -14.52 9.68
C PHE A 112 -3.34 -15.73 10.15
N GLU A 113 -2.73 -16.68 10.85
CA GLU A 113 -3.44 -17.83 11.44
C GLU A 113 -4.49 -17.39 12.47
N THR A 114 -4.16 -16.37 13.26
CA THR A 114 -5.08 -15.73 14.21
C THR A 114 -6.08 -14.79 13.53
N GLY A 115 -6.00 -14.58 12.22
CA GLY A 115 -7.03 -13.94 11.41
C GLY A 115 -6.77 -12.50 11.01
N ALA A 116 -5.53 -12.01 11.00
CA ALA A 116 -5.24 -10.74 10.33
C ALA A 116 -5.47 -10.86 8.81
N VAL A 117 -5.76 -9.74 8.16
CA VAL A 117 -5.93 -9.64 6.71
C VAL A 117 -5.00 -8.57 6.15
N SER A 118 -4.42 -8.85 4.98
CA SER A 118 -3.58 -7.91 4.24
C SER A 118 -4.26 -7.52 2.95
N LEU A 119 -4.99 -6.40 2.97
CA LEU A 119 -5.61 -5.80 1.79
C LEU A 119 -4.76 -4.60 1.36
N ASN A 120 -4.02 -4.75 0.28
CA ASN A 120 -3.11 -3.72 -0.21
C ASN A 120 -3.70 -3.05 -1.45
N ASP A 121 -3.82 -1.72 -1.41
CA ASP A 121 -4.01 -0.92 -2.63
C ASP A 121 -2.74 -1.00 -3.48
N VAL A 122 -2.86 -0.94 -4.81
CA VAL A 122 -1.71 -0.73 -5.69
C VAL A 122 -1.12 0.64 -5.38
N LYS A 123 0.14 0.66 -4.94
CA LYS A 123 0.90 1.88 -4.74
C LYS A 123 1.84 2.08 -5.93
N LEU A 124 1.84 3.26 -6.53
CA LEU A 124 2.74 3.56 -7.65
C LEU A 124 4.11 4.00 -7.16
N THR A 125 5.11 3.71 -7.99
CA THR A 125 6.48 4.19 -7.88
C THR A 125 6.91 4.78 -9.20
N PHE A 126 7.78 5.79 -9.13
CA PHE A 126 8.35 6.44 -10.29
C PHE A 126 9.86 6.43 -10.20
N SER A 127 10.54 6.09 -11.30
CA SER A 127 11.96 6.40 -11.48
C SER A 127 12.05 7.73 -12.19
N LEU A 128 12.87 8.64 -11.66
CA LEU A 128 13.02 9.99 -12.17
C LEU A 128 14.40 10.19 -12.81
N ASP A 129 14.47 11.03 -13.83
CA ASP A 129 15.74 11.53 -14.37
C ASP A 129 16.36 12.60 -13.44
N ALA A 130 17.55 13.10 -13.79
CA ALA A 130 18.24 14.14 -13.02
C ALA A 130 17.49 15.48 -12.94
N LYS A 131 16.50 15.72 -13.81
CA LYS A 131 15.65 16.92 -13.82
C LYS A 131 14.34 16.71 -13.05
N GLY A 132 14.09 15.49 -12.56
CA GLY A 132 12.87 15.13 -11.84
C GLY A 132 11.72 14.66 -12.74
N ASN A 133 11.95 14.42 -14.03
CA ASN A 133 10.91 13.89 -14.93
C ASN A 133 10.79 12.37 -14.77
N PRO A 134 9.57 11.80 -14.76
CA PRO A 134 9.38 10.36 -14.69
C PRO A 134 9.82 9.69 -16.00
N ILE A 135 10.70 8.70 -15.87
CA ILE A 135 11.21 7.85 -16.96
C ILE A 135 10.73 6.40 -16.87
N ARG A 136 10.15 6.00 -15.73
CA ARG A 136 9.49 4.71 -15.53
C ARG A 136 8.46 4.83 -14.43
N TYR A 137 7.38 4.07 -14.51
CA TYR A 137 6.46 3.85 -13.40
C TYR A 137 6.17 2.35 -13.21
N GLY A 138 5.63 2.00 -12.06
CA GLY A 138 5.13 0.64 -11.78
C GLY A 138 4.62 0.48 -10.36
N PRO A 139 3.97 -0.66 -10.06
CA PRO A 139 3.53 -0.95 -8.70
C PRO A 139 4.73 -1.11 -7.75
N TYR A 140 4.59 -0.64 -6.52
CA TYR A 140 5.53 -0.88 -5.43
C TYR A 140 5.43 -2.34 -5.01
N GLU A 141 6.49 -3.10 -5.24
CA GLU A 141 6.58 -4.49 -4.80
C GLU A 141 6.99 -4.56 -3.33
N LEU A 142 6.17 -5.24 -2.53
CA LEU A 142 6.48 -5.55 -1.13
C LEU A 142 7.33 -6.81 -1.07
N LYS A 143 8.57 -6.66 -0.61
CA LYS A 143 9.53 -7.77 -0.44
C LYS A 143 9.54 -8.29 0.99
N ASP A 144 10.22 -9.42 1.23
CA ASP A 144 10.35 -9.98 2.58
C ASP A 144 11.11 -9.06 3.52
N SER A 145 12.11 -8.35 3.01
CA SER A 145 12.77 -7.26 3.75
C SER A 145 11.80 -6.15 4.22
N ASN A 146 10.73 -5.86 3.48
CA ASN A 146 9.68 -4.94 3.94
C ASN A 146 8.87 -5.56 5.07
N ARG A 147 8.47 -6.83 4.90
CA ARG A 147 7.68 -7.59 5.87
C ARG A 147 8.44 -7.79 7.18
N LEU A 148 9.75 -7.99 7.12
CA LEU A 148 10.65 -8.03 8.27
C LEU A 148 10.40 -6.80 9.15
N VAL A 149 10.60 -5.60 8.61
CA VAL A 149 10.42 -4.36 9.38
C VAL A 149 8.97 -4.19 9.82
N GLU A 150 8.00 -4.57 8.97
CA GLU A 150 6.57 -4.51 9.29
C GLU A 150 6.24 -5.21 10.61
N GLU A 151 6.66 -6.48 10.79
CA GLU A 151 6.28 -7.26 11.98
C GLU A 151 6.85 -6.69 13.29
N TYR A 152 8.11 -6.25 13.30
CA TYR A 152 8.70 -5.61 14.48
C TYR A 152 8.04 -4.26 14.80
N MET A 153 7.67 -3.48 13.78
CA MET A 153 6.97 -2.22 13.99
C MET A 153 5.53 -2.43 14.47
N LEU A 154 4.83 -3.45 13.97
CA LEU A 154 3.49 -3.83 14.44
C LEU A 154 3.54 -4.24 15.91
N LEU A 155 4.50 -5.08 16.29
CA LEU A 155 4.67 -5.55 17.66
C LEU A 155 5.03 -4.39 18.61
N ALA A 156 5.98 -3.53 18.25
CA ALA A 156 6.32 -2.36 19.04
C ALA A 156 5.10 -1.44 19.27
N ASN A 157 4.32 -1.18 18.22
CA ASN A 157 3.09 -0.38 18.33
C ASN A 157 2.03 -1.05 19.22
N TYR A 158 1.89 -2.38 19.15
CA TYR A 158 0.98 -3.15 20.00
C TYR A 158 1.39 -3.09 21.48
N LEU A 159 2.67 -3.29 21.79
CA LEU A 159 3.18 -3.25 23.16
C LEU A 159 3.08 -1.84 23.76
N VAL A 160 3.33 -0.80 22.96
CA VAL A 160 3.13 0.58 23.40
C VAL A 160 1.65 0.87 23.65
N ALA A 161 0.73 0.42 22.78
CA ALA A 161 -0.70 0.57 23.02
C ALA A 161 -1.15 -0.10 24.33
N GLN A 162 -0.62 -1.30 24.63
CA GLN A 162 -0.86 -2.00 25.89
C GLN A 162 -0.37 -1.19 27.09
N GLN A 163 0.86 -0.66 27.03
CA GLN A 163 1.43 0.17 28.10
C GLN A 163 0.61 1.45 28.32
N LEU A 164 0.16 2.10 27.24
CA LEU A 164 -0.68 3.29 27.36
C LEU A 164 -2.03 2.98 28.03
N LEU A 165 -2.68 1.88 27.66
CA LEU A 165 -3.93 1.46 28.29
C LEU A 165 -3.75 1.15 29.78
N ARG A 166 -2.66 0.48 30.15
CA ARG A 166 -2.34 0.16 31.56
C ARG A 166 -2.09 1.43 32.39
N ALA A 167 -1.34 2.39 31.85
CA ALA A 167 -0.91 3.57 32.59
C ALA A 167 -1.93 4.72 32.58
N HIS A 168 -2.64 4.92 31.47
CA HIS A 168 -3.51 6.09 31.24
C HIS A 168 -4.99 5.75 31.17
N GLY A 169 -5.35 4.46 31.12
CA GLY A 169 -6.73 4.00 31.06
C GLY A 169 -7.54 4.72 29.98
N PRO A 170 -8.64 5.43 30.34
CA PRO A 170 -9.44 6.21 29.40
C PRO A 170 -8.68 7.22 28.54
N LEU A 171 -7.55 7.75 29.00
CA LEU A 171 -6.77 8.76 28.26
C LEU A 171 -5.79 8.14 27.23
N ALA A 172 -5.73 6.81 27.10
CA ALA A 172 -4.84 6.16 26.16
C ALA A 172 -5.13 6.60 24.71
N PHE A 173 -4.09 7.05 24.00
CA PHE A 173 -4.18 7.49 22.61
C PHE A 173 -3.94 6.31 21.66
N LEU A 174 -5.00 5.87 20.99
CA LEU A 174 -5.05 4.63 20.22
C LEU A 174 -5.35 4.89 18.74
N ARG A 175 -5.28 3.81 17.96
CA ARG A 175 -5.68 3.78 16.57
C ARG A 175 -6.48 2.50 16.29
N HIS A 176 -7.78 2.65 16.10
CA HIS A 176 -8.68 1.56 15.80
C HIS A 176 -8.95 1.44 14.30
N HIS A 177 -9.50 0.30 13.88
CA HIS A 177 -9.99 0.08 12.52
C HIS A 177 -11.37 -0.57 12.63
N PRO A 178 -12.44 0.20 12.38
CA PRO A 178 -13.80 -0.32 12.41
C PRO A 178 -14.02 -1.46 11.39
N PRO A 179 -15.02 -2.33 11.59
CA PRO A 179 -15.42 -3.31 10.58
C PRO A 179 -15.95 -2.62 9.30
N PRO A 180 -15.96 -3.34 8.17
CA PRO A 180 -16.51 -2.83 6.91
C PRO A 180 -18.00 -2.48 7.01
N VAL A 181 -18.46 -1.67 6.08
CA VAL A 181 -19.89 -1.37 5.91
C VAL A 181 -20.61 -2.61 5.39
N SER A 182 -21.42 -3.25 6.24
CA SER A 182 -22.06 -4.56 5.96
C SER A 182 -22.75 -4.62 4.60
N ARG A 183 -23.67 -3.69 4.31
CA ARG A 183 -24.42 -3.67 3.04
C ARG A 183 -23.52 -3.56 1.81
N ALA A 184 -22.43 -2.79 1.88
CA ALA A 184 -21.49 -2.65 0.77
C ALA A 184 -20.62 -3.91 0.62
N MET A 185 -20.29 -4.58 1.73
CA MET A 185 -19.60 -5.87 1.72
C MET A 185 -20.48 -6.94 1.06
N ASP A 186 -21.75 -7.05 1.46
CA ASP A 186 -22.70 -8.01 0.90
C ASP A 186 -22.83 -7.83 -0.63
N GLN A 187 -22.93 -6.58 -1.10
CA GLN A 187 -22.98 -6.27 -2.53
C GLN A 187 -21.70 -6.67 -3.28
N ALA A 188 -20.52 -6.48 -2.68
CA ALA A 188 -19.25 -6.89 -3.27
C ALA A 188 -19.15 -8.42 -3.36
N LEU A 189 -19.57 -9.14 -2.31
CA LEU A 189 -19.59 -10.60 -2.27
C LEU A 189 -20.58 -11.17 -3.29
N GLU A 190 -21.79 -10.63 -3.40
CA GLU A 190 -22.78 -11.04 -4.39
C GLU A 190 -22.30 -10.84 -5.84
N LEU A 191 -21.56 -9.76 -6.10
CA LEU A 191 -21.00 -9.49 -7.43
C LEU A 191 -19.95 -10.55 -7.82
N LEU A 192 -19.08 -10.90 -6.88
CA LEU A 192 -18.07 -11.94 -7.06
C LEU A 192 -18.73 -13.33 -7.23
N ASP A 193 -19.72 -13.63 -6.41
CA ASP A 193 -20.45 -14.92 -6.43
C ASP A 193 -21.16 -15.18 -7.77
N LYS A 194 -21.76 -14.13 -8.37
CA LYS A 194 -22.39 -14.21 -9.72
C LYS A 194 -21.42 -14.61 -10.83
N SER A 195 -20.12 -14.44 -10.60
CA SER A 195 -19.06 -14.76 -11.54
C SER A 195 -18.25 -15.99 -11.10
N ASP A 196 -18.83 -16.77 -10.19
CA ASP A 196 -18.25 -17.98 -9.59
C ASP A 196 -16.95 -17.74 -8.81
N ILE A 197 -16.72 -16.51 -8.34
CA ILE A 197 -15.58 -16.15 -7.51
C ILE A 197 -16.05 -16.18 -6.04
N LYS A 198 -15.71 -17.25 -5.32
CA LYS A 198 -16.18 -17.48 -3.95
C LYS A 198 -15.28 -16.81 -2.91
N VAL A 199 -15.76 -15.70 -2.34
CA VAL A 199 -15.11 -14.99 -1.22
C VAL A 199 -15.98 -15.07 0.02
N ASP A 200 -15.38 -15.28 1.19
CA ASP A 200 -16.07 -15.43 2.48
C ASP A 200 -15.75 -14.28 3.43
N GLY A 201 -16.68 -13.35 3.58
CA GLY A 201 -16.52 -12.16 4.43
C GLY A 201 -16.92 -12.32 5.90
N ARG A 202 -17.23 -13.54 6.38
CA ARG A 202 -17.76 -13.76 7.75
C ARG A 202 -16.79 -13.40 8.86
N SER A 203 -15.50 -13.60 8.63
CA SER A 203 -14.44 -13.02 9.46
C SER A 203 -13.21 -12.69 8.63
N THR A 204 -12.27 -11.95 9.21
CA THR A 204 -11.01 -11.59 8.58
C THR A 204 -10.14 -12.80 8.21
N LYS A 205 -10.26 -13.91 8.97
CA LYS A 205 -9.57 -15.18 8.64
C LYS A 205 -10.13 -15.81 7.37
N GLN A 206 -11.45 -16.07 7.32
CA GLN A 206 -12.07 -16.64 6.13
C GLN A 206 -11.93 -15.72 4.91
N LEU A 207 -11.91 -14.40 5.11
CA LEU A 207 -11.67 -13.45 4.04
C LEU A 207 -10.27 -13.63 3.42
N THR A 208 -9.25 -13.77 4.26
CA THR A 208 -7.88 -14.01 3.81
C THR A 208 -7.76 -15.35 3.09
N GLU A 209 -8.24 -16.43 3.71
CA GLU A 209 -8.17 -17.78 3.15
C GLU A 209 -8.92 -17.88 1.81
N SER A 210 -10.10 -17.27 1.71
CA SER A 210 -10.88 -17.27 0.47
C SER A 210 -10.25 -16.43 -0.64
N LEU A 211 -9.64 -15.27 -0.32
CA LEU A 211 -8.90 -14.49 -1.31
C LEU A 211 -7.67 -15.24 -1.84
N GLU A 212 -6.90 -15.92 -0.98
CA GLU A 212 -5.77 -16.72 -1.46
C GLU A 212 -6.22 -17.95 -2.27
N ARG A 213 -7.36 -18.57 -1.94
CA ARG A 213 -7.99 -19.57 -2.83
C ARG A 213 -8.35 -18.97 -4.19
N VAL A 214 -8.91 -17.76 -4.24
CA VAL A 214 -9.20 -17.08 -5.51
C VAL A 214 -7.94 -16.86 -6.34
N ARG A 215 -6.81 -16.50 -5.71
CA ARG A 215 -5.51 -16.40 -6.40
C ARG A 215 -5.09 -17.74 -7.00
N HIS A 216 -5.18 -18.81 -6.22
CA HIS A 216 -4.79 -20.15 -6.65
C HIS A 216 -5.69 -20.68 -7.79
N ASP A 217 -7.00 -20.53 -7.67
CA ASP A 217 -7.97 -21.16 -8.56
C ASP A 217 -8.23 -20.33 -9.85
N HIS A 218 -8.14 -19.00 -9.77
CA HIS A 218 -8.47 -18.10 -10.88
C HIS A 218 -7.33 -17.16 -11.31
N GLY A 219 -6.16 -17.23 -10.66
CA GLY A 219 -4.97 -16.43 -10.98
C GLY A 219 -4.94 -15.02 -10.39
N ASP A 220 -3.79 -14.36 -10.54
CA ASP A 220 -3.50 -13.06 -9.90
C ASP A 220 -4.42 -11.92 -10.34
N THR A 221 -4.83 -11.88 -11.61
CA THR A 221 -5.74 -10.82 -12.08
C THR A 221 -7.07 -10.88 -11.33
N THR A 222 -7.64 -12.07 -11.17
CA THR A 222 -8.90 -12.27 -10.43
C THR A 222 -8.72 -11.93 -8.96
N PHE A 223 -7.61 -12.34 -8.37
CA PHE A 223 -7.25 -11.95 -7.00
C PHE A 223 -7.21 -10.43 -6.82
N VAL A 224 -6.53 -9.70 -7.70
CA VAL A 224 -6.41 -8.22 -7.61
C VAL A 224 -7.79 -7.56 -7.70
N ILE A 225 -8.65 -8.02 -8.59
CA ILE A 225 -10.00 -7.47 -8.74
C ILE A 225 -10.88 -7.79 -7.53
N ALA A 226 -10.84 -9.04 -7.04
CA ALA A 226 -11.55 -9.43 -5.83
C ALA A 226 -11.09 -8.59 -4.64
N GLN A 227 -9.77 -8.43 -4.45
CA GLN A 227 -9.20 -7.59 -3.41
C GLN A 227 -9.64 -6.13 -3.54
N ALA A 228 -9.60 -5.54 -4.74
CA ALA A 228 -10.06 -4.17 -4.96
C ALA A 228 -11.54 -3.97 -4.62
N LEU A 229 -12.41 -4.94 -4.95
CA LEU A 229 -13.82 -4.91 -4.60
C LEU A 229 -14.06 -5.06 -3.08
N ILE A 230 -13.28 -5.90 -2.41
CA ILE A 230 -13.36 -6.12 -0.95
C ILE A 230 -12.78 -4.94 -0.16
N ILE A 231 -11.87 -4.15 -0.73
CA ILE A 231 -11.34 -2.94 -0.08
C ILE A 231 -12.39 -1.84 0.00
N LYS A 232 -13.29 -1.68 -0.99
CA LYS A 232 -14.24 -0.55 -1.03
C LYS A 232 -15.16 -0.44 0.18
N PRO A 233 -15.72 -1.53 0.74
CA PRO A 233 -16.56 -1.48 1.94
C PRO A 233 -15.78 -1.21 3.23
N MET A 234 -14.44 -1.31 3.21
CA MET A 234 -13.61 -1.11 4.40
C MET A 234 -13.64 0.35 4.84
N LYS A 235 -13.74 0.57 6.16
CA LYS A 235 -13.63 1.91 6.74
C LYS A 235 -12.16 2.28 6.92
N PRO A 236 -11.79 3.56 6.84
CA PRO A 236 -10.43 3.97 7.19
C PRO A 236 -10.16 3.70 8.68
N ALA A 237 -8.92 3.35 9.01
CA ALA A 237 -8.48 3.24 10.39
C ALA A 237 -8.10 4.60 10.97
N GLU A 238 -8.64 4.92 12.14
CA GLU A 238 -8.71 6.25 12.73
C GLU A 238 -8.08 6.29 14.13
N TYR A 239 -7.42 7.40 14.45
CA TYR A 239 -6.97 7.72 15.80
C TYR A 239 -8.18 8.01 16.69
N MET A 240 -8.08 7.59 17.94
CA MET A 240 -9.09 7.83 18.97
C MET A 240 -8.43 7.93 20.34
N VAL A 241 -9.17 8.46 21.29
CA VAL A 241 -8.86 8.31 22.71
C VAL A 241 -9.69 7.15 23.24
N ALA A 242 -9.13 6.29 24.09
CA ALA A 242 -9.81 5.10 24.59
C ALA A 242 -11.18 5.44 25.21
N GLY A 243 -11.25 6.59 25.90
CA GLY A 243 -12.44 7.14 26.51
C GLY A 243 -12.99 6.27 27.64
N ASN A 244 -14.14 6.66 28.17
CA ASN A 244 -14.89 5.85 29.14
C ASN A 244 -15.77 4.79 28.44
N GLY A 245 -15.41 4.41 27.20
CA GLY A 245 -16.22 3.56 26.33
C GLY A 245 -16.53 2.20 26.95
N ALA A 246 -17.77 1.73 26.76
CA ALA A 246 -18.34 0.58 27.46
C ALA A 246 -17.78 -0.81 27.05
N SER A 247 -17.03 -0.93 25.95
CA SER A 247 -16.46 -2.21 25.50
C SER A 247 -15.11 -2.12 24.79
N SER A 248 -14.28 -3.14 25.01
CA SER A 248 -12.97 -3.35 24.36
C SER A 248 -13.07 -3.52 22.84
N ASP A 249 -14.25 -3.86 22.31
CA ASP A 249 -14.49 -3.99 20.86
C ASP A 249 -14.29 -2.68 20.11
N SER A 250 -14.52 -1.54 20.78
CA SER A 250 -14.36 -0.22 20.16
C SER A 250 -12.91 0.12 19.81
N TRP A 251 -11.94 -0.46 20.50
CA TRP A 251 -10.50 -0.23 20.29
C TRP A 251 -9.90 -1.16 19.23
N ARG A 252 -10.65 -2.19 18.84
CA ARG A 252 -10.17 -3.26 17.97
C ARG A 252 -9.71 -2.71 16.62
N HIS A 253 -8.63 -3.28 16.12
CA HIS A 253 -8.16 -3.03 14.76
C HIS A 253 -8.58 -4.18 13.84
N TYR A 254 -9.72 -4.04 13.15
CA TYR A 254 -10.33 -5.06 12.28
C TYR A 254 -9.30 -5.77 11.40
N ALA A 255 -8.58 -5.05 10.53
CA ALA A 255 -7.65 -5.70 9.59
C ALA A 255 -6.44 -6.41 10.24
N LEU A 256 -5.99 -5.93 11.40
CA LEU A 256 -4.85 -6.55 12.09
C LEU A 256 -5.30 -7.67 13.02
N ASN A 257 -6.61 -7.78 13.23
CA ASN A 257 -7.26 -8.66 14.19
C ASN A 257 -6.65 -8.63 15.61
N ILE A 258 -6.37 -7.43 16.12
CA ILE A 258 -5.83 -7.22 17.48
C ILE A 258 -6.77 -6.30 18.29
N PRO A 259 -6.85 -6.49 19.62
CA PRO A 259 -7.81 -5.78 20.47
C PRO A 259 -7.51 -4.28 20.64
N TYR A 260 -6.25 -3.87 20.48
CA TYR A 260 -5.83 -2.49 20.58
C TYR A 260 -4.55 -2.28 19.77
N TYR A 261 -4.36 -1.04 19.32
CA TYR A 261 -3.22 -0.66 18.50
C TYR A 261 -2.99 0.85 18.61
N THR A 262 -1.77 1.31 18.34
CA THR A 262 -1.45 2.74 18.22
C THR A 262 -0.34 2.95 17.19
N HIS A 263 0.12 4.18 17.00
CA HIS A 263 1.32 4.47 16.23
C HIS A 263 2.38 5.11 17.12
N PHE A 264 3.56 4.50 17.14
CA PHE A 264 4.71 4.93 17.95
C PHE A 264 5.98 5.10 17.09
N THR A 265 6.11 4.34 16.02
CA THR A 265 7.36 4.09 15.31
C THR A 265 7.77 5.16 14.27
N SER A 266 7.12 6.31 14.20
CA SER A 266 7.42 7.35 13.20
C SER A 266 7.15 8.81 13.66
N PRO A 267 7.65 9.25 14.83
CA PRO A 267 7.41 10.60 15.37
C PRO A 267 7.98 11.74 14.51
N ILE A 268 8.94 11.46 13.61
CA ILE A 268 9.51 12.46 12.70
C ILE A 268 8.47 12.94 11.65
N ARG A 269 7.51 12.07 11.29
CA ARG A 269 6.58 12.29 10.18
C ARG A 269 5.09 12.17 10.56
N ARG A 270 4.77 11.80 11.81
CA ARG A 270 3.40 11.67 12.31
C ARG A 270 3.28 12.33 13.68
N TYR A 271 2.31 13.24 13.83
CA TYR A 271 2.09 13.96 15.09
C TYR A 271 1.46 13.06 16.16
N ALA A 272 0.59 12.11 15.75
CA ALA A 272 0.04 11.10 16.66
C ALA A 272 1.13 10.34 17.42
N ASP A 273 2.20 9.94 16.75
CA ASP A 273 3.35 9.29 17.39
C ASP A 273 4.06 10.22 18.40
N VAL A 274 4.08 11.54 18.18
CA VAL A 274 4.62 12.49 19.16
C VAL A 274 3.77 12.52 20.45
N VAL A 275 2.44 12.48 20.31
CA VAL A 275 1.51 12.37 21.46
C VAL A 275 1.77 11.06 22.21
N VAL A 276 1.85 9.95 21.48
CA VAL A 276 2.13 8.62 22.04
C VAL A 276 3.49 8.57 22.74
N HIS A 277 4.54 9.19 22.19
CA HIS A 277 5.86 9.28 22.85
C HIS A 277 5.80 10.05 24.17
N ARG A 278 5.01 11.13 24.25
CA ARG A 278 4.82 11.89 25.49
C ARG A 278 4.07 11.07 26.54
N LEU A 279 3.00 10.39 26.15
CA LEU A 279 2.24 9.52 27.05
C LEU A 279 3.06 8.30 27.49
N LEU A 280 3.86 7.72 26.61
CA LEU A 280 4.75 6.63 26.97
C LEU A 280 5.80 7.11 27.97
N GLN A 281 6.37 8.30 27.77
CA GLN A 281 7.29 8.92 28.74
C GLN A 281 6.63 9.11 30.10
N GLU A 282 5.39 9.63 30.14
CA GLU A 282 4.60 9.79 31.37
C GLU A 282 4.36 8.45 32.07
N SER A 283 4.19 7.36 31.31
CA SER A 283 3.95 6.02 31.87
C SER A 283 5.19 5.33 32.45
N VAL A 284 6.40 5.75 32.07
CA VAL A 284 7.67 5.10 32.48
C VAL A 284 8.44 5.89 33.54
N VAL A 285 8.14 7.18 33.71
CA VAL A 285 8.73 7.98 34.79
C VAL A 285 7.79 7.88 35.99
N GLU A 286 8.25 7.22 37.06
CA GLU A 286 7.62 7.36 38.36
C GLU A 286 7.82 8.80 38.85
N SER A 287 6.81 9.65 38.70
CA SER A 287 6.79 10.93 39.40
C SER A 287 5.38 11.46 39.63
N SER A 288 5.05 11.45 40.91
CA SER A 288 4.02 12.15 41.68
C SER A 288 4.10 13.68 41.55
N SER A 289 4.17 14.21 40.32
CA SER A 289 4.45 15.65 40.07
C SER A 289 3.93 16.20 38.75
N LEU A 290 2.78 15.71 38.26
CA LEU A 290 2.03 16.43 37.24
C LEU A 290 0.83 17.05 37.95
N ASP A 291 0.77 18.38 37.98
CA ASP A 291 -0.43 19.12 38.36
C ASP A 291 -1.60 18.46 37.62
N THR A 292 -2.53 17.88 38.38
CA THR A 292 -3.66 17.14 37.84
C THR A 292 -4.58 18.11 37.12
N GLU A 293 -4.27 18.41 35.86
CA GLU A 293 -5.23 18.94 34.91
C GLU A 293 -6.46 18.04 34.93
N ASN A 294 -7.65 18.65 34.88
CA ASN A 294 -8.90 17.91 34.90
C ASN A 294 -8.87 16.81 33.81
N PRO A 295 -9.02 15.52 34.16
CA PRO A 295 -9.04 14.42 33.20
C PRO A 295 -10.03 14.62 32.05
N GLU A 296 -11.16 15.29 32.30
CA GLU A 296 -12.14 15.61 31.27
C GLU A 296 -11.58 16.62 30.25
N SER A 297 -10.81 17.60 30.71
CA SER A 297 -10.16 18.58 29.84
C SER A 297 -9.11 17.91 28.94
N ARG A 298 -8.26 17.04 29.50
CA ARG A 298 -7.28 16.25 28.74
C ARG A 298 -7.98 15.35 27.72
N MET A 299 -9.10 14.73 28.09
CA MET A 299 -9.91 13.89 27.20
C MET A 299 -10.41 14.69 25.99
N VAL A 300 -10.97 15.88 26.20
CA VAL A 300 -11.46 16.76 25.13
C VAL A 300 -10.32 17.19 24.22
N GLU A 301 -9.17 17.57 24.78
CA GLU A 301 -8.00 17.95 24.01
C GLU A 301 -7.50 16.79 23.14
N PHE A 302 -7.27 15.61 23.72
CA PHE A 302 -6.78 14.44 22.98
C PHE A 302 -7.77 14.00 21.91
N THR A 303 -9.07 14.12 22.16
CA THR A 303 -10.11 13.82 21.15
C THR A 303 -10.01 14.80 19.97
N SER A 304 -9.83 16.10 20.25
CA SER A 304 -9.60 17.11 19.21
C SER A 304 -8.32 16.83 18.40
N VAL A 305 -7.23 16.46 19.08
CA VAL A 305 -5.96 16.10 18.43
C VAL A 305 -6.11 14.86 17.55
N ALA A 306 -6.82 13.83 18.02
CA ALA A 306 -7.11 12.63 17.25
C ALA A 306 -7.89 12.96 15.98
N GLN A 307 -8.94 13.77 16.09
CA GLN A 307 -9.75 14.21 14.95
C GLN A 307 -8.92 14.98 13.91
N ASN A 308 -8.11 15.96 14.34
CA ASN A 308 -7.23 16.69 13.44
C ASN A 308 -6.20 15.75 12.76
N CYS A 309 -5.64 14.79 13.50
CA CYS A 309 -4.73 13.78 12.92
C CYS A 309 -5.43 12.93 11.85
N ASN A 310 -6.70 12.56 12.05
CA ASN A 310 -7.49 11.82 11.07
C ASN A 310 -7.74 12.64 9.80
N GLU A 311 -8.18 13.89 9.95
CA GLU A 311 -8.43 14.80 8.82
C GLU A 311 -7.18 15.07 7.99
N LYS A 312 -6.04 15.38 8.66
CA LYS A 312 -4.77 15.62 7.97
C LYS A 312 -4.23 14.37 7.30
N LYS A 313 -4.45 13.18 7.89
CA LYS A 313 -4.09 11.91 7.26
C LYS A 313 -4.89 11.68 5.97
N THR A 314 -6.20 11.89 6.00
CA THR A 314 -7.05 11.76 4.80
C THR A 314 -6.64 12.76 3.72
N THR A 315 -6.42 14.02 4.10
CA THR A 315 -5.95 15.07 3.18
C THR A 315 -4.61 14.71 2.55
N SER A 316 -3.66 14.19 3.34
CA SER A 316 -2.35 13.75 2.86
C SER A 316 -2.46 12.57 1.89
N LYS A 317 -3.33 11.59 2.15
CA LYS A 317 -3.54 10.44 1.24
C LYS A 317 -4.13 10.89 -0.10
N ASN A 318 -5.03 11.86 -0.08
CA ASN A 318 -5.61 12.42 -1.30
C ASN A 318 -4.54 13.19 -2.10
N ALA A 319 -3.72 14.01 -1.43
CA ALA A 319 -2.63 14.72 -2.10
C ALA A 319 -1.58 13.77 -2.70
N GLU A 320 -1.24 12.67 -2.02
CA GLU A 320 -0.35 11.62 -2.54
C GLU A 320 -0.93 11.00 -3.84
N LYS A 321 -2.21 10.62 -3.83
CA LYS A 321 -2.89 10.07 -5.02
C LYS A 321 -2.95 11.06 -6.20
N GLU A 322 -3.22 12.33 -5.94
CA GLU A 322 -3.23 13.34 -7.01
C GLU A 322 -1.83 13.61 -7.54
N CYS A 323 -0.80 13.54 -6.68
CA CYS A 323 0.60 13.62 -7.12
C CYS A 323 0.94 12.47 -8.07
N ASP A 324 0.56 11.23 -7.75
CA ASP A 324 0.78 10.07 -8.63
C ASP A 324 0.16 10.30 -10.02
N LYS A 325 -1.05 10.87 -10.09
CA LYS A 325 -1.70 11.22 -11.37
C LYS A 325 -0.93 12.27 -12.16
N VAL A 326 -0.38 13.29 -11.49
CA VAL A 326 0.44 14.32 -12.14
C VAL A 326 1.70 13.70 -12.73
N PHE A 327 2.37 12.81 -12.01
CA PHE A 327 3.54 12.09 -12.53
C PHE A 327 3.19 11.15 -13.69
N LEU A 328 2.04 10.47 -13.65
CA LEU A 328 1.56 9.70 -14.79
C LEU A 328 1.27 10.58 -16.02
N CYS A 329 0.64 11.74 -15.84
CA CYS A 329 0.43 12.70 -16.93
C CYS A 329 1.76 13.14 -17.55
N ALA A 330 2.74 13.52 -16.72
CA ALA A 330 4.07 13.90 -17.20
C ALA A 330 4.74 12.74 -17.96
N TYR A 331 4.65 11.52 -17.43
CA TYR A 331 5.21 10.33 -18.09
C TYR A 331 4.61 10.11 -19.49
N VAL A 332 3.28 10.14 -19.60
CA VAL A 332 2.55 9.98 -20.87
C VAL A 332 2.87 11.11 -21.85
N GLN A 333 3.03 12.35 -21.39
CA GLN A 333 3.43 13.46 -22.26
C GLN A 333 4.79 13.25 -22.93
N HIS A 334 5.73 12.62 -22.22
CA HIS A 334 7.08 12.37 -22.74
C HIS A 334 7.18 11.12 -23.61
N HIS A 335 6.34 10.11 -23.37
CA HIS A 335 6.46 8.79 -23.99
C HIS A 335 5.34 8.48 -25.00
N GLY A 336 4.33 9.34 -25.12
CA GLY A 336 3.14 9.09 -25.93
C GLY A 336 2.11 8.22 -25.21
N ASP A 337 1.10 7.77 -25.98
CA ASP A 337 0.04 6.90 -25.45
C ASP A 337 0.61 5.59 -24.93
N ILE A 338 0.19 5.18 -23.73
CA ILE A 338 0.69 3.98 -23.06
C ILE A 338 -0.41 2.91 -23.05
N GLU A 339 -0.09 1.70 -23.50
CA GLU A 339 -1.02 0.57 -23.41
C GLU A 339 -1.14 0.08 -21.95
N VAL A 340 -2.39 -0.08 -21.49
CA VAL A 340 -2.75 -0.56 -20.15
C VAL A 340 -3.92 -1.53 -20.21
N THR A 341 -4.15 -2.26 -19.13
CA THR A 341 -5.18 -3.31 -19.06
C THR A 341 -6.33 -2.87 -18.17
N GLY A 342 -7.50 -2.72 -18.78
CA GLY A 342 -8.74 -2.45 -18.04
C GLY A 342 -9.55 -3.71 -17.84
N VAL A 343 -9.93 -4.02 -16.60
CA VAL A 343 -10.87 -5.10 -16.29
C VAL A 343 -12.25 -4.50 -16.00
N VAL A 344 -13.28 -4.94 -16.71
CA VAL A 344 -14.65 -4.42 -16.53
C VAL A 344 -15.20 -4.84 -15.15
N LEU A 345 -15.53 -3.85 -14.32
CA LEU A 345 -16.13 -4.04 -12.99
C LEU A 345 -17.64 -3.90 -13.00
N SER A 346 -18.17 -2.97 -13.80
CA SER A 346 -19.61 -2.71 -13.87
C SER A 346 -19.99 -2.07 -15.18
N MET A 347 -21.27 -2.21 -15.54
CA MET A 347 -21.81 -1.75 -16.82
C MET A 347 -23.16 -1.08 -16.58
N GLY A 348 -23.46 -0.07 -17.38
CA GLY A 348 -24.78 0.53 -17.50
C GLY A 348 -25.04 0.95 -18.94
N GLN A 349 -26.25 1.46 -19.22
CA GLN A 349 -26.69 1.75 -20.58
C GLN A 349 -25.77 2.71 -21.37
N LYS A 350 -25.15 3.68 -20.69
CA LYS A 350 -24.36 4.76 -21.32
C LYS A 350 -22.88 4.78 -20.91
N SER A 351 -22.49 3.92 -19.98
CA SER A 351 -21.14 3.91 -19.41
C SER A 351 -20.80 2.57 -18.81
N PHE A 352 -19.51 2.27 -18.69
CA PHE A 352 -19.01 1.12 -17.93
C PHE A 352 -17.81 1.57 -17.09
N THR A 353 -17.49 0.82 -16.05
CA THR A 353 -16.35 1.07 -15.16
C THR A 353 -15.31 -0.02 -15.36
N VAL A 354 -14.06 0.39 -15.54
CA VAL A 354 -12.91 -0.50 -15.63
C VAL A 354 -11.96 -0.26 -14.47
N TYR A 355 -11.28 -1.32 -14.02
CA TYR A 355 -10.14 -1.26 -13.13
C TYR A 355 -8.86 -1.39 -13.97
N ILE A 356 -7.97 -0.41 -13.92
CA ILE A 356 -6.70 -0.41 -14.63
C ILE A 356 -5.67 -1.13 -13.77
N LEU A 357 -5.30 -2.37 -14.13
CA LEU A 357 -4.51 -3.27 -13.28
C LEU A 357 -3.15 -2.67 -12.89
N GLU A 358 -2.45 -2.08 -13.84
CA GLU A 358 -1.10 -1.56 -13.65
C GLU A 358 -1.07 -0.30 -12.76
N LEU A 359 -2.21 0.38 -12.62
CA LEU A 359 -2.33 1.65 -11.90
C LEU A 359 -3.12 1.52 -10.59
N GLY A 360 -3.90 0.44 -10.44
CA GLY A 360 -4.90 0.29 -9.38
C GLY A 360 -5.96 1.38 -9.38
N LEU A 361 -6.31 1.90 -10.56
CA LEU A 361 -7.25 3.00 -10.73
C LEU A 361 -8.58 2.49 -11.29
N GLU A 362 -9.68 3.04 -10.78
CA GLU A 362 -10.98 2.85 -11.40
C GLU A 362 -11.31 4.00 -12.31
N GLN A 363 -11.66 3.67 -13.55
CA GLN A 363 -12.09 4.65 -14.55
C GLN A 363 -13.48 4.32 -15.04
N ARG A 364 -14.39 5.29 -14.90
CA ARG A 364 -15.68 5.25 -15.58
C ARG A 364 -15.53 5.82 -16.98
N LEU A 365 -15.98 5.08 -17.99
CA LEU A 365 -15.96 5.47 -19.39
C LEU A 365 -17.38 5.68 -19.89
N PHE A 366 -17.66 6.89 -20.38
CA PHE A 366 -18.91 7.21 -21.07
C PHE A 366 -18.76 6.97 -22.57
N LEU A 367 -19.76 6.33 -23.17
CA LEU A 367 -19.71 5.93 -24.57
C LEU A 367 -19.53 7.14 -25.51
N GLN A 368 -20.27 8.22 -25.25
CA GLN A 368 -20.22 9.43 -26.07
C GLN A 368 -18.85 10.12 -26.02
N GLU A 369 -18.29 10.28 -24.83
CA GLU A 369 -16.98 10.93 -24.62
C GLU A 369 -15.83 10.14 -25.27
N ASN A 370 -15.97 8.82 -25.36
CA ASN A 370 -14.96 7.92 -25.92
C ASN A 370 -15.24 7.55 -27.39
N ASN A 371 -16.21 8.20 -28.05
CA ASN A 371 -16.62 7.90 -29.43
C ASN A 371 -16.97 6.42 -29.66
N LEU A 372 -17.50 5.75 -28.63
CA LEU A 372 -17.93 4.36 -28.68
C LEU A 372 -19.42 4.29 -29.04
N LYS A 373 -19.78 3.40 -29.96
CA LYS A 373 -21.19 3.05 -30.18
C LYS A 373 -21.55 1.89 -29.27
N GLY A 374 -22.61 2.01 -28.48
CA GLY A 374 -23.08 0.96 -27.59
C GLY A 374 -24.46 0.43 -27.95
N SER A 375 -24.72 -0.83 -27.61
CA SER A 375 -26.05 -1.43 -27.58
C SER A 375 -26.23 -2.12 -26.24
N TRP A 376 -27.31 -1.77 -25.53
CA TRP A 376 -27.64 -2.34 -24.22
C TRP A 376 -28.72 -3.42 -24.38
N ASN A 377 -28.51 -4.56 -23.76
CA ASN A 377 -29.49 -5.63 -23.66
C ASN A 377 -30.16 -5.60 -22.28
N GLU A 378 -31.42 -5.16 -22.22
CA GLU A 378 -32.18 -5.07 -20.96
C GLU A 378 -32.38 -6.43 -20.27
N LYS A 379 -32.48 -7.53 -21.04
CA LYS A 379 -32.72 -8.86 -20.46
C LYS A 379 -31.50 -9.41 -19.73
N THR A 380 -30.30 -9.14 -20.25
CA THR A 380 -29.05 -9.67 -19.70
C THR A 380 -28.24 -8.61 -18.96
N SER A 381 -28.72 -7.37 -18.91
CA SER A 381 -27.99 -6.22 -18.38
C SER A 381 -26.57 -6.11 -18.95
N GLN A 382 -26.44 -6.38 -20.25
CA GLN A 382 -25.16 -6.47 -20.93
C GLN A 382 -24.97 -5.31 -21.93
N LEU A 383 -23.81 -4.66 -21.85
CA LEU A 383 -23.41 -3.63 -22.81
C LEU A 383 -22.51 -4.25 -23.88
N SER A 384 -22.82 -4.01 -25.16
CA SER A 384 -21.91 -4.31 -26.27
C SER A 384 -21.41 -3.01 -26.87
N ILE A 385 -20.09 -2.88 -27.05
CA ILE A 385 -19.47 -1.66 -27.60
C ILE A 385 -18.84 -1.93 -28.96
N ARG A 386 -18.84 -0.92 -29.83
CA ARG A 386 -18.09 -0.88 -31.09
C ARG A 386 -17.04 0.20 -31.00
N LEU A 387 -15.81 -0.19 -31.31
CA LEU A 387 -14.69 0.74 -31.41
C LEU A 387 -14.83 1.62 -32.66
N PRO A 388 -14.33 2.87 -32.61
CA PRO A 388 -14.29 3.71 -33.79
C PRO A 388 -13.37 3.10 -34.87
N VAL A 389 -13.81 3.16 -36.14
CA VAL A 389 -12.98 2.72 -37.27
C VAL A 389 -11.78 3.66 -37.38
N PRO A 390 -10.53 3.16 -37.41
CA PRO A 390 -9.37 4.03 -37.59
C PRO A 390 -9.50 4.77 -38.94
N GLN A 391 -9.61 6.09 -38.89
CA GLN A 391 -9.57 6.90 -40.10
C GLN A 391 -8.16 6.80 -40.69
N LYS A 392 -8.02 6.19 -41.86
CA LYS A 392 -6.80 6.32 -42.67
C LYS A 392 -6.55 7.82 -42.86
N LYS A 393 -5.42 8.33 -42.38
CA LYS A 393 -4.95 9.66 -42.77
C LYS A 393 -4.89 9.71 -44.29
N LYS A 394 -5.71 10.55 -44.91
CA LYS A 394 -5.60 10.94 -46.32
C LYS A 394 -4.48 11.98 -46.44
N GLU A 395 -3.24 11.56 -46.21
CA GLU A 395 -2.05 12.33 -46.58
C GLU A 395 -1.09 11.27 -47.13
N ASP A 396 -1.00 11.21 -48.46
CA ASP A 396 -0.07 10.41 -49.31
C ASP A 396 -0.72 9.73 -50.54
N GLU A 397 -1.79 10.31 -51.13
CA GLU A 397 -2.25 9.94 -52.48
C GLU A 397 -1.83 10.92 -53.59
N GLU A 398 -0.95 11.89 -53.29
CA GLU A 398 -0.28 12.71 -54.31
C GLU A 398 1.24 12.65 -54.14
N LYS A 399 1.84 11.46 -54.30
CA LYS A 399 3.27 11.28 -54.66
C LYS A 399 3.68 9.81 -54.78
N LYS A 400 3.04 9.03 -55.66
CA LYS A 400 3.67 7.81 -56.20
C LYS A 400 3.25 7.59 -57.65
N THR A 401 3.94 8.28 -58.56
CA THR A 401 4.22 7.76 -59.89
C THR A 401 5.64 7.18 -59.84
N GLN A 402 5.77 5.92 -60.26
CA GLN A 402 7.00 5.18 -60.55
C GLN A 402 7.88 4.78 -59.36
N THR A 403 7.84 3.48 -59.00
CA THR A 403 8.82 2.47 -59.46
C THR A 403 8.44 1.10 -58.90
N ASP A 404 8.42 0.09 -59.76
CA ASP A 404 8.37 -1.33 -59.43
C ASP A 404 9.65 -1.77 -58.70
N GLU A 405 9.53 -2.60 -57.66
CA GLU A 405 9.92 -4.02 -57.69
C GLU A 405 9.83 -4.66 -56.29
N GLN A 406 9.14 -5.82 -56.29
CA GLN A 406 9.22 -7.00 -55.42
C GLN A 406 9.78 -6.88 -53.99
N GLU A 407 8.91 -7.08 -52.99
CA GLU A 407 9.24 -7.86 -51.79
C GLU A 407 7.99 -8.47 -51.13
N THR A 408 8.11 -9.74 -50.75
CA THR A 408 7.12 -10.69 -50.21
C THR A 408 6.48 -10.23 -48.88
N PRO A 409 5.16 -10.45 -48.62
CA PRO A 409 4.52 -9.97 -47.41
C PRO A 409 4.71 -10.90 -46.21
N LEU A 410 5.33 -10.41 -45.13
CA LEU A 410 5.14 -10.96 -43.79
C LEU A 410 3.68 -10.72 -43.34
N GLN A 411 3.02 -11.78 -42.91
CA GLN A 411 1.66 -11.76 -42.38
C GLN A 411 1.60 -10.99 -41.04
N THR A 412 1.25 -9.71 -41.09
CA THR A 412 0.67 -8.99 -39.94
C THR A 412 -0.84 -9.28 -39.89
N SER A 413 -1.29 -9.88 -38.81
CA SER A 413 -2.71 -10.18 -38.54
C SER A 413 -3.56 -8.90 -38.59
N LYS A 414 -4.48 -8.85 -39.55
CA LYS A 414 -5.51 -7.79 -39.64
C LYS A 414 -6.52 -7.98 -38.51
N ILE A 415 -6.52 -7.07 -37.53
CA ILE A 415 -7.62 -6.95 -36.58
C ILE A 415 -8.82 -6.35 -37.32
N SER A 416 -9.91 -7.13 -37.40
CA SER A 416 -11.18 -6.72 -38.02
C SER A 416 -11.86 -5.64 -37.19
N SER A 417 -11.91 -4.40 -37.70
CA SER A 417 -12.52 -3.24 -37.04
C SER A 417 -14.06 -3.22 -37.09
N SER A 418 -14.74 -4.37 -37.20
CA SER A 418 -16.20 -4.46 -37.37
C SER A 418 -16.94 -5.21 -36.26
N GLU A 419 -16.25 -5.91 -35.36
CA GLU A 419 -16.90 -6.79 -34.39
C GLU A 419 -17.34 -6.02 -33.12
N MET A 420 -18.53 -6.34 -32.62
CA MET A 420 -19.05 -5.77 -31.37
C MET A 420 -18.40 -6.49 -30.19
N ILE A 421 -17.71 -5.75 -29.33
CA ILE A 421 -17.16 -6.29 -28.08
C ILE A 421 -18.30 -6.37 -27.07
N LYS A 422 -18.75 -7.58 -26.75
CA LYS A 422 -19.69 -7.82 -25.65
C LYS A 422 -18.95 -7.68 -24.34
N LEU A 423 -19.32 -6.71 -23.50
CA LEU A 423 -18.74 -6.54 -22.18
C LEU A 423 -19.36 -7.52 -21.18
N SER A 424 -18.59 -7.93 -20.19
CA SER A 424 -19.03 -8.69 -19.03
C SER A 424 -18.14 -8.34 -17.85
N PHE A 425 -18.60 -8.61 -16.62
CA PHE A 425 -17.70 -8.55 -15.46
C PHE A 425 -16.46 -9.42 -15.70
N MET A 426 -15.31 -8.99 -15.19
CA MET A 426 -13.98 -9.60 -15.43
C MET A 426 -13.45 -9.54 -16.87
N LYS A 427 -14.20 -8.99 -17.83
CA LYS A 427 -13.70 -8.89 -19.21
C LYS A 427 -12.49 -7.95 -19.28
N GLN A 428 -11.41 -8.43 -19.86
CA GLN A 428 -10.18 -7.67 -20.03
C GLN A 428 -10.19 -6.90 -21.36
N LEU A 429 -9.89 -5.62 -21.27
CA LEU A 429 -9.83 -4.70 -22.38
C LEU A 429 -8.40 -4.17 -22.51
N ARG A 430 -7.95 -4.10 -23.75
CA ARG A 430 -6.73 -3.36 -24.10
C ARG A 430 -7.09 -1.90 -24.24
N MET A 431 -6.35 -1.04 -23.54
CA MET A 431 -6.66 0.38 -23.45
C MET A 431 -5.42 1.23 -23.66
N HIS A 432 -5.58 2.44 -24.17
CA HIS A 432 -4.54 3.46 -24.16
C HIS A 432 -4.80 4.47 -23.05
N MET A 433 -3.80 4.70 -22.23
CA MET A 433 -3.69 5.83 -21.31
C MET A 433 -3.01 6.99 -22.05
N SER A 434 -3.76 8.08 -22.21
CA SER A 434 -3.33 9.32 -22.83
C SER A 434 -3.47 10.48 -21.84
N THR A 435 -3.02 11.67 -22.23
CA THR A 435 -3.13 12.89 -21.43
C THR A 435 -3.74 14.04 -22.23
N THR A 436 -4.45 14.94 -21.56
CA THR A 436 -4.97 16.15 -22.20
C THR A 436 -3.83 17.03 -22.71
N LYS A 437 -4.05 17.67 -23.87
CA LYS A 437 -3.05 18.58 -24.49
C LYS A 437 -3.01 19.97 -23.84
N LYS A 438 -3.99 20.31 -23.00
CA LYS A 438 -4.15 21.63 -22.35
C LYS A 438 -4.35 21.46 -20.86
N MET A 439 -3.88 22.44 -20.09
CA MET A 439 -4.06 22.50 -18.65
C MET A 439 -5.54 22.64 -18.25
N PRO A 440 -5.99 22.03 -17.15
CA PRO A 440 -5.23 21.12 -16.28
C PRO A 440 -4.98 19.77 -16.97
N LEU A 441 -3.79 19.20 -16.75
CA LEU A 441 -3.46 17.86 -17.26
C LEU A 441 -4.34 16.82 -16.57
N ALA A 442 -4.95 15.96 -17.38
CA ALA A 442 -5.75 14.83 -16.90
C ALA A 442 -5.43 13.59 -17.72
N LEU A 443 -5.46 12.43 -17.07
CA LEU A 443 -5.40 11.14 -17.73
C LEU A 443 -6.73 10.87 -18.44
N THR A 444 -6.64 10.34 -19.65
CA THR A 444 -7.78 9.88 -20.45
C THR A 444 -7.52 8.44 -20.86
N PHE A 445 -8.54 7.60 -20.83
CA PHE A 445 -8.41 6.18 -21.15
C PHE A 445 -9.33 5.82 -22.30
N THR A 446 -8.80 5.20 -23.36
CA THR A 446 -9.58 4.79 -24.53
C THR A 446 -9.46 3.30 -24.77
N VAL A 447 -10.55 2.63 -25.15
CA VAL A 447 -10.52 1.19 -25.47
C VAL A 447 -10.00 1.02 -26.90
N VAL A 448 -8.98 0.18 -27.06
CA VAL A 448 -8.38 -0.12 -28.37
C VAL A 448 -8.66 -1.55 -28.82
N GLY A 449 -9.10 -2.42 -27.93
CA GLY A 449 -9.43 -3.80 -28.28
C GLY A 449 -9.84 -4.66 -27.09
N GLU A 450 -10.20 -5.90 -27.39
CA GLU A 450 -10.23 -6.97 -26.41
C GLU A 450 -8.80 -7.48 -26.15
N ARG A 451 -8.52 -7.86 -24.90
CA ARG A 451 -7.30 -8.60 -24.56
C ARG A 451 -7.66 -10.08 -24.67
N ILE A 452 -7.11 -10.75 -25.70
CA ILE A 452 -7.35 -12.17 -26.00
C ILE A 452 -6.50 -13.03 -25.08
#